data_AF-A0A2N2MQK8-F1
#
_entry.id   AF-A0A2N2MQK8-F1
#
_cell.length_a   1.000
_cell.length_b   1.000
_cell.length_c   1.000
_cell.angle_alpha   90.00
_cell.angle_beta   90.00
_cell.angle_gamma   90.00
#
_symmetry.space_group_name_H-M   'P 1'
#
loop_
_entity.id
_entity.type
_entity.pdbx_description
1 polymer ?
#
loop_
_entity_poly.entity_id
_entity_poly.type
_entity_poly.pdbx_seq_one_letter_code
_entity_poly.pdbx_strand_id
1 'polypeptide(L)'
;MDNGSKYPIRALNKQNLIDEVYDQMKNNIMDGIWKPNDKLPSENELSSMFNVSRNTVRSAIQKLRTMGVLISVQGQGTFIRSGGEDTTTDSLLPLLSLSNMEIIDILEFRKAIEVSSVALAAMNRDEDDLEEIQKHLENMKANVENYDEYGAADYEFHLSIAKASKNMIFYSVLVRLQRILYAHFTKMSRELGPRISIDNHVRIFQFIKSKSPLQARATMEENIQQSIDILKGN
;
A
#
# COMPACT_ATOMS: atom_id res chain seq x y z
N MET A 1 -51.71 -10.15 8.70
CA MET A 1 -52.06 -9.07 7.76
C MET A 1 -50.79 -8.27 7.55
N ASP A 2 -50.21 -8.47 6.37
CA ASP A 2 -48.93 -7.94 5.94
C ASP A 2 -49.11 -6.49 5.49
N ASN A 3 -48.33 -5.57 6.05
CA ASN A 3 -48.45 -4.14 5.76
C ASN A 3 -47.67 -3.88 4.46
N GLY A 4 -48.33 -4.15 3.32
CA GLY A 4 -47.76 -4.06 1.99
C GLY A 4 -47.14 -2.69 1.70
N SER A 5 -45.80 -2.64 1.75
CA SER A 5 -45.03 -1.49 1.28
C SER A 5 -45.42 -1.15 -0.15
N LYS A 6 -45.82 0.10 -0.38
CA LYS A 6 -46.28 0.64 -1.66
C LYS A 6 -45.24 0.54 -2.80
N TYR A 7 -43.99 0.18 -2.48
CA TYR A 7 -42.92 -0.04 -3.46
C TYR A 7 -42.05 -1.24 -3.05
N PRO A 8 -42.32 -2.45 -3.57
CA PRO A 8 -41.43 -3.59 -3.39
C PRO A 8 -40.22 -3.45 -4.32
N ILE A 9 -39.18 -2.75 -3.85
CA ILE A 9 -37.94 -2.53 -4.63
C ILE A 9 -36.90 -3.58 -4.23
N ARG A 10 -36.43 -4.38 -5.20
CA ARG A 10 -35.14 -5.06 -5.13
C ARG A 10 -34.10 -4.24 -5.90
N ALA A 11 -32.98 -3.91 -5.26
CA ALA A 11 -31.89 -3.17 -5.90
C ALA A 11 -31.21 -4.03 -6.99
N LEU A 12 -30.93 -3.43 -8.15
CA LEU A 12 -30.17 -4.05 -9.25
C LEU A 12 -28.72 -3.55 -9.26
N ASN A 13 -27.82 -4.43 -9.71
CA ASN A 13 -26.37 -4.36 -9.57
C ASN A 13 -25.70 -3.44 -10.62
N LYS A 14 -25.85 -2.11 -10.46
CA LYS A 14 -25.22 -1.08 -11.33
C LYS A 14 -23.72 -0.86 -11.06
N GLN A 15 -23.21 -1.34 -9.92
CA GLN A 15 -21.85 -1.10 -9.48
C GLN A 15 -20.83 -1.77 -10.41
N ASN A 16 -21.14 -2.97 -10.90
CA ASN A 16 -20.19 -3.78 -11.68
C ASN A 16 -19.71 -3.09 -12.98
N LEU A 17 -20.60 -2.43 -13.71
CA LEU A 17 -20.23 -1.81 -15.00
C LEU A 17 -19.39 -0.53 -14.84
N ILE A 18 -19.60 0.22 -13.74
CA ILE A 18 -18.73 1.38 -13.43
C ILE A 18 -17.33 0.89 -13.08
N ASP A 19 -17.24 -0.20 -12.30
CA ASP A 19 -15.99 -0.81 -11.89
C ASP A 19 -15.24 -1.42 -13.07
N GLU A 20 -15.92 -2.13 -13.97
CA GLU A 20 -15.33 -2.67 -15.21
C GLU A 20 -14.76 -1.57 -16.13
N VAL A 21 -15.50 -0.47 -16.33
CA VAL A 21 -15.01 0.67 -17.12
C VAL A 21 -13.81 1.32 -16.44
N TYR A 22 -13.88 1.49 -15.13
CA TYR A 22 -12.79 2.04 -14.33
C TYR A 22 -11.53 1.16 -14.44
N ASP A 23 -11.65 -0.16 -14.29
CA ASP A 23 -10.52 -1.09 -14.32
C ASP A 23 -9.88 -1.15 -15.72
N GLN A 24 -10.68 -1.16 -16.79
CA GLN A 24 -10.14 -1.09 -18.16
C GLN A 24 -9.39 0.23 -18.42
N MET A 25 -9.95 1.36 -17.99
CA MET A 25 -9.27 2.65 -18.10
C MET A 25 -7.97 2.68 -17.29
N LYS A 26 -7.99 2.16 -16.06
CA LYS A 26 -6.81 2.04 -15.19
C LYS A 26 -5.72 1.18 -15.84
N ASN A 27 -6.08 0.00 -16.37
CA ASN A 27 -5.14 -0.93 -16.98
C ASN A 27 -4.50 -0.33 -18.24
N ASN A 28 -5.27 0.34 -19.11
CA ASN A 28 -4.70 1.04 -20.27
C ASN A 28 -3.65 2.10 -19.89
N ILE A 29 -3.83 2.77 -18.76
CA ILE A 29 -2.87 3.76 -18.24
C ILE A 29 -1.64 3.04 -17.65
N MET A 30 -1.85 1.97 -16.88
CA MET A 30 -0.77 1.18 -16.26
C MET A 30 0.11 0.46 -17.28
N ASP A 31 -0.49 -0.09 -18.32
CA ASP A 31 0.19 -0.79 -19.41
C ASP A 31 0.88 0.18 -20.40
N GLY A 32 0.76 1.50 -20.18
CA GLY A 32 1.37 2.53 -21.01
C GLY A 32 0.72 2.71 -22.38
N ILE A 33 -0.46 2.11 -22.60
CA ILE A 33 -1.26 2.27 -23.83
C ILE A 33 -1.78 3.69 -23.91
N TRP A 34 -2.26 4.24 -22.79
CA TRP A 34 -2.57 5.66 -22.64
C TRP A 34 -1.47 6.35 -21.84
N LYS A 35 -0.82 7.32 -22.45
CA LYS A 35 0.44 7.89 -21.94
C LYS A 35 0.18 9.10 -21.05
N PRO A 36 1.13 9.43 -20.16
CA PRO A 36 1.09 10.67 -19.42
C PRO A 36 0.96 11.89 -20.35
N ASN A 37 0.15 12.88 -19.94
CA ASN A 37 -0.28 14.05 -20.73
C ASN A 37 -1.26 13.76 -21.89
N ASP A 38 -1.59 12.51 -22.19
CA ASP A 38 -2.59 12.23 -23.22
C ASP A 38 -3.95 12.81 -22.79
N LYS A 39 -4.63 13.44 -23.74
CA LYS A 39 -6.01 13.87 -23.58
C LYS A 39 -6.91 12.65 -23.76
N LEU A 40 -7.74 12.37 -22.76
CA LEU A 40 -8.77 11.35 -22.90
C LEU A 40 -9.81 11.75 -23.96
N PRO A 41 -10.38 10.78 -24.70
CA PRO A 41 -11.59 11.04 -25.46
C PRO A 41 -12.69 11.60 -24.54
N SER A 42 -13.60 12.37 -25.13
CA SER A 42 -14.73 12.94 -24.40
C SER A 42 -15.60 11.85 -23.77
N GLU A 43 -16.37 12.19 -22.73
CA GLU A 43 -17.32 11.26 -22.10
C GLU A 43 -18.28 10.62 -23.14
N ASN A 44 -18.55 11.34 -24.23
CA ASN A 44 -19.42 10.88 -25.31
C ASN A 44 -18.73 9.81 -26.16
N GLU A 45 -17.47 10.05 -26.54
CA GLU A 45 -16.66 9.10 -27.30
C GLU A 45 -16.40 7.84 -26.48
N LEU A 46 -15.99 8.00 -25.21
CA LEU A 46 -15.79 6.87 -24.30
C LEU A 46 -17.09 6.08 -24.07
N SER A 47 -18.23 6.76 -23.97
CA SER A 47 -19.55 6.11 -23.87
C SER A 47 -19.85 5.24 -25.09
N SER A 48 -19.50 5.71 -26.29
CA SER A 48 -19.60 4.93 -27.53
C SER A 48 -18.59 3.78 -27.59
N MET A 49 -17.33 4.01 -27.19
CA MET A 49 -16.26 3.01 -27.21
C MET A 49 -16.53 1.84 -26.25
N PHE A 50 -16.94 2.14 -25.01
CA PHE A 50 -17.27 1.13 -24.02
C PHE A 50 -18.70 0.57 -24.17
N ASN A 51 -19.53 1.16 -25.04
CA ASN A 51 -20.94 0.82 -25.19
C ASN A 51 -21.72 0.89 -23.86
N VAL A 52 -21.52 1.97 -23.10
CA VAL A 52 -22.17 2.21 -21.80
C VAL A 52 -22.77 3.61 -21.73
N SER A 53 -23.58 3.88 -20.70
CA SER A 53 -24.13 5.23 -20.50
C SER A 53 -23.05 6.26 -20.15
N ARG A 54 -23.23 7.53 -20.57
CA ARG A 54 -22.35 8.64 -20.19
C ARG A 54 -22.19 8.79 -18.67
N ASN A 55 -23.26 8.52 -17.89
CA ASN A 55 -23.20 8.56 -16.43
C ASN A 55 -22.29 7.47 -15.83
N THR A 56 -22.16 6.32 -16.50
CA THR A 56 -21.24 5.24 -16.11
C THR A 56 -19.80 5.71 -16.33
N VAL A 57 -19.48 6.22 -17.53
CA VAL A 57 -18.17 6.77 -17.86
C VAL A 57 -17.79 7.92 -16.94
N ARG A 58 -18.71 8.87 -16.72
CA ARG A 58 -18.48 10.01 -15.82
C ARG A 58 -18.16 9.57 -14.41
N SER A 59 -18.83 8.54 -13.90
CA SER A 59 -18.53 7.96 -12.58
C SER A 59 -17.14 7.32 -12.53
N ALA A 60 -16.75 6.58 -13.57
CA ALA A 60 -15.42 5.97 -13.67
C ALA A 60 -14.30 7.03 -13.76
N ILE A 61 -14.48 8.06 -14.60
CA ILE A 61 -13.59 9.22 -14.68
C ILE A 61 -13.50 9.92 -13.33
N GLN A 62 -14.63 10.13 -12.65
CA GLN A 62 -14.63 10.78 -11.34
C GLN A 62 -13.83 9.97 -10.31
N LYS A 63 -13.93 8.63 -10.32
CA LYS A 63 -13.09 7.75 -9.48
C LYS A 63 -11.60 7.96 -9.78
N LEU A 64 -11.19 7.88 -11.04
CA LEU A 64 -9.79 8.09 -11.44
C LEU A 64 -9.27 9.50 -11.13
N ARG A 65 -10.13 10.52 -11.21
CA ARG A 65 -9.81 11.90 -10.80
C ARG A 65 -9.61 12.03 -9.31
N THR A 66 -10.51 11.46 -8.50
CA THR A 66 -10.37 11.44 -7.04
C THR A 66 -9.07 10.77 -6.62
N MET A 67 -8.59 9.80 -7.41
CA MET A 67 -7.32 9.12 -7.20
C MET A 67 -6.09 9.87 -7.72
N GLY A 68 -6.27 11.04 -8.33
CA GLY A 68 -5.17 11.83 -8.90
C GLY A 68 -4.53 11.24 -10.15
N VAL A 69 -5.15 10.23 -10.78
CA VAL A 69 -4.67 9.62 -12.04
C VAL A 69 -5.01 10.51 -13.24
N LEU A 70 -6.14 11.22 -13.15
CA LEU A 70 -6.62 12.14 -14.18
C LEU A 70 -6.73 13.56 -13.64
N ILE A 71 -6.49 14.53 -14.51
CA ILE A 71 -6.72 15.96 -14.25
C ILE A 71 -7.70 16.53 -15.28
N SER A 72 -8.72 17.25 -14.82
CA SER A 72 -9.61 17.98 -15.71
C SER A 72 -9.18 19.43 -15.79
N VAL A 73 -8.93 19.91 -17.00
CA VAL A 73 -8.61 21.30 -17.30
C VAL A 73 -9.86 21.94 -17.89
N GLN A 74 -10.37 22.97 -17.21
CA GLN A 74 -11.60 23.65 -17.61
C GLN A 74 -11.50 24.14 -19.07
N GLY A 75 -12.49 23.76 -19.89
CA GLY A 75 -12.54 24.10 -21.31
C GLY A 75 -11.60 23.28 -22.22
N GLN A 76 -10.67 22.50 -21.66
CA GLN A 76 -9.69 21.76 -22.46
C GLN A 76 -9.88 20.24 -22.42
N GLY A 77 -10.57 19.70 -21.41
CA GLY A 77 -10.90 18.28 -21.29
C GLY A 77 -10.21 17.59 -20.11
N THR A 78 -10.20 16.27 -20.13
CA THR A 78 -9.55 15.45 -19.09
C THR A 78 -8.28 14.82 -19.65
N PHE A 79 -7.20 14.90 -18.89
CA PHE A 79 -5.87 14.44 -19.28
C PHE A 79 -5.36 13.41 -18.28
N ILE A 80 -4.52 12.50 -18.76
CA ILE A 80 -3.75 11.62 -17.89
C ILE A 80 -2.66 12.45 -17.22
N ARG A 81 -2.64 12.41 -15.89
CA ARG A 81 -1.71 13.22 -15.12
C ARG A 81 -0.28 12.78 -15.45
N SER A 82 0.55 13.75 -15.83
CA SER A 82 1.99 13.52 -15.99
C SER A 82 2.67 13.51 -14.64
N GLY A 83 3.38 12.41 -14.35
CA GLY A 83 4.32 12.38 -13.24
C GLY A 83 5.52 13.26 -13.59
N GLY A 84 5.71 14.34 -12.83
CA GLY A 84 6.75 15.36 -13.01
C GLY A 84 6.16 16.64 -13.60
N GLU A 85 6.12 17.78 -12.91
CA GLU A 85 7.23 18.40 -12.15
C GLU A 85 6.87 18.87 -10.72
N ASP A 86 5.70 18.51 -10.18
CA ASP A 86 5.26 18.93 -8.82
C ASP A 86 4.76 17.75 -7.95
N THR A 87 5.40 16.58 -8.02
CA THR A 87 4.97 15.42 -7.23
C THR A 87 6.11 14.58 -6.68
N THR A 88 6.67 14.98 -5.55
CA THR A 88 7.03 13.98 -4.53
C THR A 88 5.73 13.30 -4.07
N THR A 89 5.50 12.06 -4.50
CA THR A 89 4.62 11.05 -3.84
C THR A 89 3.09 11.11 -4.00
N ASP A 90 2.54 11.46 -5.17
CA ASP A 90 1.08 11.62 -5.31
C ASP A 90 0.35 10.74 -6.35
N SER A 91 0.99 9.66 -6.82
CA SER A 91 0.37 8.73 -7.77
C SER A 91 0.61 7.26 -7.38
N LEU A 92 0.13 6.84 -6.22
CA LEU A 92 0.10 5.42 -5.85
C LEU A 92 -1.20 5.10 -5.12
N LEU A 93 -2.28 4.94 -5.91
CA LEU A 93 -3.59 4.34 -5.57
C LEU A 93 -4.33 4.95 -4.34
N PRO A 94 -5.66 4.87 -4.25
CA PRO A 94 -6.33 5.02 -2.98
C PRO A 94 -5.94 3.80 -2.14
N LEU A 95 -4.97 3.99 -1.24
CA LEU A 95 -4.36 2.94 -0.42
C LEU A 95 -5.35 2.19 0.50
N LEU A 96 -6.60 2.66 0.56
CA LEU A 96 -7.72 2.02 1.25
C LEU A 96 -8.39 0.90 0.40
N SER A 97 -7.89 0.62 -0.81
CA SER A 97 -8.50 -0.35 -1.74
C SER A 97 -7.50 -1.34 -2.35
N LEU A 98 -6.37 -1.62 -1.68
CA LEU A 98 -5.47 -2.69 -2.12
C LEU A 98 -6.17 -4.05 -1.96
N SER A 99 -6.19 -4.83 -3.04
CA SER A 99 -6.57 -6.24 -3.03
C SER A 99 -5.59 -7.08 -2.22
N ASN A 100 -5.99 -8.28 -1.79
CA ASN A 100 -5.08 -9.19 -1.07
C ASN A 100 -3.85 -9.56 -1.91
N MET A 101 -3.99 -9.65 -3.23
CA MET A 101 -2.86 -9.90 -4.14
C MET A 101 -1.85 -8.75 -4.12
N GLU A 102 -2.32 -7.50 -4.19
CA GLU A 102 -1.42 -6.33 -4.09
C GLU A 102 -0.74 -6.24 -2.71
N ILE A 103 -1.40 -6.69 -1.63
CA ILE A 103 -0.77 -6.77 -0.29
C ILE A 103 0.32 -7.84 -0.27
N ILE A 104 0.08 -8.99 -0.88
CA ILE A 104 1.07 -10.07 -0.99
C ILE A 104 2.28 -9.58 -1.80
N ASP A 105 2.08 -8.88 -2.91
CA ASP A 105 3.18 -8.30 -3.70
C ASP A 105 4.02 -7.33 -2.87
N ILE A 106 3.39 -6.51 -2.01
CA ILE A 106 4.11 -5.63 -1.06
C ILE A 106 4.89 -6.46 -0.04
N LEU A 107 4.32 -7.54 0.50
CA LEU A 107 5.03 -8.43 1.43
C LEU A 107 6.22 -9.13 0.77
N GLU A 108 6.11 -9.55 -0.49
CA GLU A 108 7.21 -10.15 -1.25
C GLU A 108 8.34 -9.13 -1.51
N PHE A 109 7.97 -7.89 -1.87
CA PHE A 109 8.92 -6.79 -1.96
C PHE A 109 9.62 -6.52 -0.62
N ARG A 110 8.85 -6.43 0.47
CA ARG A 110 9.38 -6.24 1.82
C ARG A 110 10.31 -7.40 2.20
N LYS A 111 9.93 -8.65 1.91
CA LYS A 111 10.78 -9.83 2.15
C LYS A 111 12.14 -9.70 1.46
N ALA A 112 12.17 -9.27 0.20
CA ALA A 112 13.43 -9.10 -0.54
C ALA A 112 14.37 -8.06 0.10
N ILE A 113 13.82 -6.95 0.60
CA ILE A 113 14.60 -5.83 1.16
C ILE A 113 14.87 -6.00 2.66
N GLU A 114 13.85 -6.25 3.48
CA GLU A 114 13.92 -6.26 4.94
C GLU A 114 14.76 -7.42 5.47
N VAL A 115 14.70 -8.60 4.84
CA VAL A 115 15.52 -9.77 5.21
C VAL A 115 17.02 -9.49 4.99
N SER A 116 17.36 -8.76 3.93
CA SER A 116 18.75 -8.33 3.68
C SER A 116 19.14 -7.18 4.62
N SER A 117 18.23 -6.24 4.83
CA SER A 117 18.45 -5.07 5.68
C SER A 117 18.72 -5.45 7.14
N VAL A 118 17.96 -6.39 7.70
CA VAL A 118 18.11 -6.82 9.10
C VAL A 118 19.43 -7.53 9.35
N ALA A 119 19.89 -8.35 8.40
CA ALA A 119 21.16 -9.05 8.49
C ALA A 119 22.34 -8.06 8.44
N LEU A 120 22.26 -7.09 7.52
CA LEU A 120 23.25 -6.01 7.43
C LEU A 120 23.22 -5.10 8.65
N ALA A 121 22.05 -4.78 9.20
CA ALA A 121 21.94 -3.97 10.41
C ALA A 121 22.62 -4.66 11.59
N ALA A 122 22.41 -5.97 11.78
CA ALA A 122 23.09 -6.74 12.81
C ALA A 122 24.63 -6.71 12.67
N MET A 123 25.17 -6.56 11.46
CA MET A 123 26.62 -6.44 11.22
C MET A 123 27.13 -5.01 11.40
N ASN A 124 26.42 -4.03 10.83
CA ASN A 124 26.95 -2.69 10.54
C ASN A 124 26.51 -1.60 11.52
N ARG A 125 25.46 -1.84 12.31
CA ARG A 125 24.90 -0.84 13.23
C ARG A 125 25.93 -0.30 14.21
N ASP A 126 25.83 0.99 14.51
CA ASP A 126 26.50 1.64 15.65
C ASP A 126 25.58 1.66 16.90
N GLU A 127 25.95 2.39 17.96
CA GLU A 127 25.12 2.48 19.17
C GLU A 127 23.92 3.42 18.98
N ASP A 128 24.06 4.50 18.22
CA ASP A 128 22.96 5.44 17.92
C ASP A 128 21.85 4.75 17.11
N ASP A 129 22.24 3.93 16.12
CA ASP A 129 21.31 3.09 15.37
C ASP A 129 20.55 2.12 16.30
N LEU A 130 21.24 1.54 17.29
CA LEU A 130 20.65 0.57 18.21
C LEU A 130 19.61 1.25 19.12
N GLU A 131 19.93 2.44 19.62
CA GLU A 131 19.00 3.25 20.41
C GLU A 131 17.79 3.69 19.58
N GLU A 132 17.98 4.07 18.31
CA GLU A 132 16.89 4.44 17.40
C GLU A 132 15.96 3.24 17.15
N ILE A 133 16.49 2.06 16.83
CA ILE A 133 15.67 0.84 16.65
C ILE A 133 14.93 0.49 17.95
N GLN A 134 15.60 0.58 19.10
CA GLN A 134 14.98 0.29 20.40
C GLN A 134 13.81 1.25 20.69
N LYS A 135 14.01 2.55 20.45
CA LYS A 135 12.97 3.56 20.63
C LYS A 135 11.72 3.23 19.80
N HIS A 136 11.89 2.85 18.53
CA HIS A 136 10.76 2.51 17.67
C HIS A 136 10.06 1.21 18.12
N LEU A 137 10.81 0.20 18.57
CA LEU A 137 10.24 -1.01 19.15
C LEU A 137 9.39 -0.71 20.41
N GLU A 138 9.90 0.12 21.31
CA GLU A 138 9.14 0.50 22.52
C GLU A 138 7.89 1.32 22.16
N ASN A 139 7.95 2.15 21.12
CA ASN A 139 6.76 2.85 20.62
C ASN A 139 5.72 1.87 20.06
N MET A 140 6.12 0.81 19.35
CA MET A 140 5.19 -0.25 18.92
C MET A 140 4.53 -0.93 20.12
N LYS A 141 5.30 -1.29 21.14
CA LYS A 141 4.80 -1.93 22.38
C LYS A 141 3.86 -1.02 23.17
N ALA A 142 4.03 0.29 23.10
CA ALA A 142 3.11 1.23 23.75
C ALA A 142 1.75 1.31 23.03
N ASN A 143 1.70 0.97 21.74
CA ASN A 143 0.53 1.16 20.88
C ASN A 143 -0.14 -0.14 20.44
N VAL A 144 0.13 -1.29 21.06
CA VAL A 144 -0.41 -2.61 20.68
C VAL A 144 -1.95 -2.65 20.64
N GLU A 145 -2.61 -1.78 21.41
CA GLU A 145 -4.08 -1.68 21.47
C GLU A 145 -4.65 -0.56 20.57
N ASN A 146 -3.79 0.22 19.89
CA ASN A 146 -4.18 1.24 18.91
C ASN A 146 -3.59 0.92 17.53
N TYR A 147 -4.38 0.27 16.67
CA TYR A 147 -3.89 -0.30 15.42
C TYR A 147 -3.34 0.71 14.41
N ASP A 148 -3.84 1.95 14.42
CA ASP A 148 -3.34 2.98 13.51
C ASP A 148 -1.97 3.47 13.94
N GLU A 149 -1.83 3.78 15.24
CA GLU A 149 -0.55 4.18 15.84
C GLU A 149 0.46 3.04 15.82
N TYR A 150 0.02 1.79 16.01
CA TYR A 150 0.86 0.60 15.86
C TYR A 150 1.38 0.47 14.44
N GLY A 151 0.51 0.56 13.43
CA GLY A 151 0.94 0.47 12.03
C GLY A 151 1.97 1.54 11.67
N ALA A 152 1.78 2.77 12.18
CA ALA A 152 2.76 3.82 12.01
C ALA A 152 4.10 3.51 12.70
N ALA A 153 4.05 2.99 13.94
CA ALA A 153 5.24 2.61 14.69
C ALA A 153 5.98 1.40 14.06
N ASP A 154 5.26 0.43 13.49
CA ASP A 154 5.81 -0.74 12.81
C ASP A 154 6.60 -0.30 11.57
N TYR A 155 6.04 0.59 10.74
CA TYR A 155 6.79 1.19 9.63
C TYR A 155 8.11 1.83 10.07
N GLU A 156 8.08 2.66 11.11
CA GLU A 156 9.28 3.34 11.60
C GLU A 156 10.34 2.37 12.14
N PHE A 157 9.90 1.27 12.76
CA PHE A 157 10.79 0.21 13.20
C PHE A 157 11.55 -0.42 12.01
N HIS A 158 10.85 -0.83 10.95
CA HIS A 158 11.51 -1.40 9.76
C HIS A 158 12.39 -0.37 9.04
N LEU A 159 11.96 0.90 8.98
CA LEU A 159 12.75 1.97 8.38
C LEU A 159 14.05 2.21 9.14
N SER A 160 14.02 2.19 10.47
CA SER A 160 15.21 2.33 11.32
C SER A 160 16.20 1.17 11.13
N ILE A 161 15.71 -0.07 10.95
CA ILE A 161 16.54 -1.23 10.60
C ILE A 161 17.20 -1.02 9.23
N ALA A 162 16.45 -0.56 8.23
CA ALA A 162 17.00 -0.29 6.91
C ALA A 162 18.08 0.79 6.92
N LYS A 163 17.93 1.83 7.75
CA LYS A 163 18.96 2.85 7.98
C LYS A 163 20.20 2.25 8.63
N ALA A 164 20.02 1.48 9.70
CA ALA A 164 21.09 0.80 10.43
C ALA A 164 21.84 -0.26 9.61
N SER A 165 21.24 -0.76 8.52
CA SER A 165 21.91 -1.63 7.55
C SER A 165 23.14 -0.99 6.89
N LYS A 166 23.22 0.35 6.94
CA LYS A 166 24.18 1.20 6.23
C LYS A 166 24.16 1.02 4.70
N ASN A 167 23.13 0.37 4.16
CA ASN A 167 22.83 0.37 2.73
C ASN A 167 21.83 1.50 2.41
N MET A 168 22.36 2.63 1.94
CA MET A 168 21.56 3.83 1.68
C MET A 168 20.51 3.65 0.57
N ILE A 169 20.68 2.67 -0.32
CA ILE A 169 19.69 2.37 -1.36
C ILE A 169 18.45 1.71 -0.74
N PHE A 170 18.63 0.75 0.17
CA PHE A 170 17.50 0.12 0.87
C PHE A 170 16.70 1.16 1.65
N TYR A 171 17.37 1.99 2.45
CA TYR A 171 16.73 3.07 3.19
C TYR A 171 15.99 4.05 2.26
N SER A 172 16.66 4.54 1.20
CA SER A 172 16.08 5.53 0.28
C SER A 172 14.85 5.00 -0.46
N VAL A 173 14.84 3.71 -0.82
CA VAL A 173 13.67 3.08 -1.47
C VAL A 173 12.49 3.03 -0.50
N LEU A 174 12.70 2.62 0.75
CA LEU A 174 11.62 2.59 1.74
C LEU A 174 11.07 3.99 2.04
N VAL A 175 11.94 5.00 2.16
CA VAL A 175 11.51 6.42 2.31
C VAL A 175 10.66 6.87 1.12
N ARG A 176 11.05 6.54 -0.12
CA ARG A 176 10.26 6.92 -1.31
C ARG A 176 8.91 6.22 -1.38
N LEU A 177 8.82 5.02 -0.79
CA LEU A 177 7.59 4.23 -0.70
C LEU A 177 6.82 4.45 0.60
N GLN A 178 7.22 5.43 1.42
CA GLN A 178 6.66 5.73 2.73
C GLN A 178 5.13 5.64 2.75
N ARG A 179 4.46 6.37 1.84
CA ARG A 179 3.00 6.39 1.77
C ARG A 179 2.38 5.01 1.57
N ILE A 180 2.90 4.22 0.62
CA ILE A 180 2.47 2.82 0.38
C ILE A 180 2.65 1.98 1.63
N LEU A 181 3.86 2.03 2.18
CA LEU A 181 4.22 1.18 3.29
C LEU A 181 3.40 1.51 4.54
N TYR A 182 3.22 2.79 4.89
CA TYR A 182 2.36 3.18 6.02
C TYR A 182 0.95 2.60 5.91
N ALA A 183 0.29 2.78 4.77
CA ALA A 183 -1.06 2.24 4.65
C ALA A 183 -1.09 0.72 4.63
N HIS A 184 -0.07 0.06 4.07
CA HIS A 184 0.10 -1.38 4.18
C HIS A 184 0.24 -1.81 5.65
N PHE A 185 1.13 -1.20 6.43
CA PHE A 185 1.31 -1.51 7.85
C PHE A 185 0.04 -1.25 8.67
N THR A 186 -0.63 -0.11 8.47
CA THR A 186 -1.92 0.18 9.12
C THR A 186 -2.98 -0.85 8.75
N LYS A 187 -3.08 -1.24 7.48
CA LYS A 187 -4.03 -2.26 7.03
C LYS A 187 -3.73 -3.62 7.69
N MET A 188 -2.47 -4.06 7.65
CA MET A 188 -2.03 -5.30 8.28
C MET A 188 -2.31 -5.30 9.79
N SER A 189 -2.03 -4.18 10.47
CA SER A 189 -2.32 -4.05 11.90
C SER A 189 -3.81 -4.17 12.21
N ARG A 190 -4.69 -3.66 11.35
CA ARG A 190 -6.14 -3.75 11.53
C ARG A 190 -6.69 -5.13 11.20
N GLU A 191 -6.15 -5.81 10.18
CA GLU A 191 -6.67 -7.09 9.69
C GLU A 191 -6.11 -8.28 10.48
N LEU A 192 -4.82 -8.29 10.78
CA LEU A 192 -4.13 -9.40 11.42
C LEU A 192 -3.89 -9.17 12.91
N GLY A 193 -3.86 -7.92 13.34
CA GLY A 193 -3.58 -7.54 14.72
C GLY A 193 -2.08 -7.51 15.04
N PRO A 194 -1.63 -6.60 15.92
CA PRO A 194 -0.22 -6.48 16.34
C PRO A 194 0.41 -7.74 16.94
N ARG A 195 -0.40 -8.59 17.58
CA ARG A 195 0.08 -9.75 18.35
C ARG A 195 0.69 -10.84 17.48
N ILE A 196 0.41 -10.86 16.18
CA ILE A 196 0.99 -11.83 15.25
C ILE A 196 2.49 -11.57 15.05
N SER A 197 2.93 -10.30 15.09
CA SER A 197 4.28 -9.91 14.71
C SER A 197 5.15 -9.37 15.84
N ILE A 198 4.56 -8.81 16.91
CA ILE A 198 5.32 -8.11 17.96
C ILE A 198 6.41 -8.97 18.62
N ASP A 199 6.13 -10.26 18.86
CA ASP A 199 7.11 -11.17 19.46
C ASP A 199 8.30 -11.42 18.52
N ASN A 200 8.05 -11.45 17.20
CA ASN A 200 9.11 -11.52 16.19
C ASN A 200 9.94 -10.24 16.17
N HIS A 201 9.31 -9.07 16.23
CA HIS A 201 10.02 -7.79 16.27
C HIS A 201 10.94 -7.67 17.48
N VAL A 202 10.49 -8.13 18.65
CA VAL A 202 11.34 -8.22 19.85
C VAL A 202 12.54 -9.13 19.62
N ARG A 203 12.33 -10.33 19.05
CA ARG A 203 13.42 -11.28 18.73
C ARG A 203 14.41 -10.69 17.73
N ILE A 204 13.92 -10.04 16.67
CA ILE A 204 14.73 -9.35 15.65
C ILE A 204 15.63 -8.31 16.29
N PHE A 205 15.09 -7.44 17.15
CA PHE A 205 15.89 -6.45 17.87
C PHE A 205 16.98 -7.10 18.73
N GLN A 206 16.67 -8.18 19.45
CA GLN A 206 17.69 -8.88 20.24
C GLN A 206 18.81 -9.43 19.36
N PHE A 207 18.50 -9.99 18.19
CA PHE A 207 19.51 -10.49 17.27
C PHE A 207 20.33 -9.37 16.61
N ILE A 208 19.75 -8.20 16.34
CA ILE A 208 20.51 -7.02 15.92
C ILE A 208 21.45 -6.57 17.04
N LYS A 209 20.94 -6.49 18.29
CA LYS A 209 21.71 -6.11 19.47
C LYS A 209 22.91 -7.03 19.70
N SER A 210 22.70 -8.34 19.63
CA SER A 210 23.73 -9.37 19.81
C SER A 210 24.56 -9.65 18.56
N LYS A 211 24.43 -8.83 17.49
CA LYS A 211 25.15 -8.96 16.22
C LYS A 211 25.07 -10.38 15.63
N SER A 212 23.86 -10.94 15.60
CA SER A 212 23.54 -12.31 15.18
C SER A 212 22.78 -12.30 13.84
N PRO A 213 23.45 -12.06 12.70
CA PRO A 213 22.81 -11.75 11.42
C PRO A 213 22.01 -12.92 10.82
N LEU A 214 22.45 -14.17 11.02
CA LEU A 214 21.74 -15.34 10.48
C LEU A 214 20.39 -15.54 11.18
N GLN A 215 20.35 -15.38 12.50
CA GLN A 215 19.14 -15.47 13.29
C GLN A 215 18.21 -14.29 13.00
N ALA A 216 18.75 -13.06 12.92
CA ALA A 216 17.96 -11.88 12.54
C ALA A 216 17.29 -12.06 11.16
N ARG A 217 18.04 -12.57 10.18
CA ARG A 217 17.55 -12.89 8.84
C ARG A 217 16.40 -13.91 8.89
N ALA A 218 16.61 -15.04 9.56
CA ALA A 218 15.65 -16.12 9.63
C ALA A 218 14.34 -15.67 10.30
N THR A 219 14.42 -14.92 11.40
CA THR A 219 13.23 -14.41 12.11
C THR A 219 12.46 -13.36 11.31
N MET A 220 13.15 -12.48 10.56
CA MET A 220 12.46 -11.54 9.66
C MET A 220 11.74 -12.27 8.52
N GLU A 221 12.40 -13.27 7.94
CA GLU A 221 11.79 -14.10 6.90
C GLU A 221 10.57 -14.87 7.41
N GLU A 222 10.66 -15.48 8.60
CA GLU A 222 9.54 -16.15 9.27
C GLU A 222 8.36 -15.20 9.50
N ASN A 223 8.62 -14.01 10.03
CA ASN A 223 7.59 -13.01 10.33
C ASN A 223 6.80 -12.57 9.08
N ILE A 224 7.51 -12.32 7.98
CA ILE A 224 6.87 -11.91 6.72
C ILE A 224 6.15 -13.10 6.09
N GLN A 225 6.75 -14.29 6.10
CA GLN A 225 6.14 -15.50 5.54
C GLN A 225 4.83 -15.86 6.25
N GLN A 226 4.79 -15.78 7.59
CA GLN A 226 3.59 -16.01 8.37
C GLN A 226 2.44 -15.09 7.94
N SER A 227 2.73 -13.82 7.66
CA SER A 227 1.73 -12.87 7.16
C SER A 227 1.21 -13.25 5.77
N ILE A 228 2.10 -13.70 4.88
CA ILE A 228 1.74 -14.17 3.53
C ILE A 228 0.85 -15.42 3.62
N ASP A 229 1.19 -16.37 4.49
CA ASP A 229 0.47 -17.64 4.62
C ASP A 229 -0.97 -17.41 5.13
N ILE A 230 -1.13 -16.54 6.14
CA ILE A 230 -2.46 -16.13 6.65
C ILE A 230 -3.31 -15.51 5.53
N LEU A 231 -2.74 -14.61 4.72
CA LEU A 231 -3.46 -13.94 3.64
C LEU A 231 -3.81 -14.89 2.48
N LYS A 232 -3.02 -15.94 2.27
CA LYS A 232 -3.31 -17.02 1.29
C LYS A 232 -4.31 -18.05 1.84
N GLY A 233 -4.62 -18.01 3.14
CA GLY A 233 -5.53 -18.96 3.79
C GLY A 233 -4.90 -20.32 4.05
N ASN A 234 -3.57 -20.36 4.24
CA ASN A 234 -2.81 -21.57 4.59
C ASN A 234 -2.57 -21.67 6.09
#